data_AF-A0A0N7MLY5-F1
#
_entry.id   AF-A0A0N7MLY5-F1
#
_cell.length_a   1.000
_cell.length_b   1.000
_cell.length_c   1.000
_cell.angle_alpha   90.00
_cell.angle_beta   90.00
_cell.angle_gamma   90.00
#
_symmetry.space_group_name_H-M   'P 1'
#
loop_
_entity.id
_entity.type
_entity.pdbx_description
1 polymer ?
#
loop_
_entity_poly.entity_id
_entity_poly.type
_entity_poly.pdbx_seq_one_letter_code
_entity_poly.pdbx_strand_id
1 'polypeptide(L)'
;MLLKSLFLFLAVLFQACAAKTSFLSMNSHRYRDALGDEQVASLEELTRISDAEEPVVWFKFDKFDLLGELAQSTVETRFLTAFFEESVTDVLTQDSSSEAAENVRSEIFEVAEIPASVFESLYDRVHPNDDALVFEFTEPNYDLALLDEYLETVYIYLEETLANIDNLAFQVPTSGKSYARAHSNVEVTDPEKKPGSSTDGVQSALWTEGLISCLIVAGLLLWILVIAISWITSLDISYGALEKPANPLKKTN
;
A
#
# COMPACT_ATOMS: atom_id res chain seq x y z
N MET A 1 8.49 8.14 -11.30
CA MET A 1 7.50 7.20 -11.89
C MET A 1 7.87 5.74 -11.66
N LEU A 2 9.12 5.30 -11.92
CA LEU A 2 9.56 3.92 -11.61
C LEU A 2 9.56 3.56 -10.12
N LEU A 3 9.88 4.50 -9.23
CA LEU A 3 9.86 4.28 -7.77
C LEU A 3 8.43 4.22 -7.20
N LYS A 4 7.48 4.96 -7.80
CA LYS A 4 6.04 4.95 -7.45
C LYS A 4 5.39 3.59 -7.74
N SER A 5 5.81 2.96 -8.84
CA SER A 5 5.33 1.64 -9.23
C SER A 5 5.87 0.51 -8.34
N LEU A 6 7.03 0.68 -7.70
CA LEU A 6 7.67 -0.38 -6.93
C LEU A 6 7.00 -0.62 -5.57
N PHE A 7 6.55 0.44 -4.89
CA PHE A 7 5.86 0.32 -3.59
C PHE A 7 4.47 -0.29 -3.73
N LEU A 8 3.73 0.12 -4.76
CA LEU A 8 2.45 -0.50 -5.14
C LEU A 8 2.65 -1.98 -5.53
N PHE A 9 3.72 -2.28 -6.28
CA PHE A 9 4.06 -3.66 -6.64
C PHE A 9 4.44 -4.52 -5.42
N LEU A 10 5.09 -3.93 -4.40
CA LEU A 10 5.48 -4.64 -3.18
C LEU A 10 4.27 -4.88 -2.26
N ALA A 11 3.36 -3.90 -2.14
CA ALA A 11 2.09 -4.06 -1.43
C ALA A 11 1.17 -5.11 -2.08
N VAL A 12 1.22 -5.23 -3.42
CA VAL A 12 0.46 -6.23 -4.19
C VAL A 12 1.01 -7.65 -4.03
N LEU A 13 2.32 -7.83 -3.83
CA LEU A 13 2.93 -9.15 -3.65
C LEU A 13 2.63 -9.81 -2.29
N PHE A 14 2.25 -9.03 -1.27
CA PHE A 14 1.96 -9.53 0.08
C PHE A 14 0.53 -10.04 0.29
N GLN A 15 -0.34 -10.00 -0.74
CA GLN A 15 -1.75 -10.43 -0.66
C GLN A 15 -1.96 -11.96 -0.62
N ALA A 16 -0.97 -12.77 -0.22
CA ALA A 16 -0.98 -14.22 -0.47
C ALA A 16 -1.70 -15.11 0.57
N CYS A 17 -2.25 -14.59 1.66
CA CYS A 17 -3.00 -15.41 2.64
C CYS A 17 -4.21 -14.75 3.32
N ALA A 18 -4.27 -13.41 3.37
CA ALA A 18 -5.31 -12.71 4.11
C ALA A 18 -6.64 -12.65 3.36
N ALA A 19 -7.75 -12.67 4.10
CA ALA A 19 -9.09 -12.52 3.51
C ALA A 19 -9.47 -11.04 3.31
N LYS A 20 -8.93 -10.16 4.17
CA LYS A 20 -9.11 -8.71 4.10
C LYS A 20 -7.80 -8.00 4.37
N THR A 21 -7.60 -6.88 3.70
CA THR A 21 -6.45 -5.99 3.94
C THR A 21 -6.98 -4.62 4.34
N SER A 22 -6.43 -4.06 5.41
CA SER A 22 -6.77 -2.72 5.90
C SER A 22 -5.59 -1.78 5.70
N PHE A 23 -5.81 -0.69 4.99
CA PHE A 23 -4.84 0.38 4.75
C PHE A 23 -5.12 1.51 5.73
N LEU A 24 -4.12 1.95 6.46
CA LEU A 24 -4.26 2.89 7.56
C LEU A 24 -3.49 4.18 7.26
N SER A 25 -4.10 5.32 7.53
CA SER A 25 -3.43 6.61 7.70
C SER A 25 -3.58 6.98 9.16
N MET A 26 -2.54 6.80 9.98
CA MET A 26 -2.58 7.07 11.41
C MET A 26 -1.64 8.22 11.77
N ASN A 27 -2.19 9.36 12.15
CA ASN A 27 -1.39 10.52 12.52
C ASN A 27 -1.08 10.56 14.03
N SER A 28 -2.01 10.13 14.88
CA SER A 28 -1.80 10.16 16.34
C SER A 28 -0.73 9.16 16.80
N HIS A 29 0.11 9.63 17.74
CA HIS A 29 1.11 8.81 18.42
C HIS A 29 0.50 7.58 19.08
N ARG A 30 -0.72 7.68 19.61
CA ARG A 30 -1.41 6.59 20.29
C ARG A 30 -1.60 5.37 19.40
N TYR A 31 -2.08 5.58 18.18
CA TYR A 31 -2.29 4.50 17.21
C TYR A 31 -0.96 3.98 16.68
N ARG A 32 0.00 4.87 16.42
CA ARG A 32 1.33 4.49 15.92
C ARG A 32 2.10 3.64 16.93
N ASP A 33 2.05 3.99 18.21
CA ASP A 33 2.67 3.22 19.28
C ASP A 33 1.97 1.87 19.46
N ALA A 34 0.64 1.84 19.40
CA ALA A 34 -0.14 0.60 19.50
C ALA A 34 0.12 -0.39 18.34
N LEU A 35 0.34 0.14 17.12
CA LEU A 35 0.74 -0.64 15.94
C LEU A 35 2.20 -1.09 16.02
N GLY A 36 3.10 -0.21 16.50
CA GLY A 36 4.54 -0.48 16.59
C GLY A 36 4.93 -1.51 17.66
N ASP A 37 4.17 -1.60 18.76
CA ASP A 37 4.41 -2.53 19.85
C ASP A 37 3.75 -3.92 19.64
N GLU A 38 3.18 -4.19 18.45
CA GLU A 38 2.37 -5.39 18.14
C GLU A 38 1.17 -5.58 19.10
N GLN A 39 0.72 -4.50 19.76
CA GLN A 39 -0.40 -4.57 20.71
C GLN A 39 -1.74 -4.70 19.99
N VAL A 40 -1.80 -4.31 18.72
CA VAL A 40 -3.01 -4.30 17.90
C VAL A 40 -2.78 -5.09 16.62
N ALA A 41 -3.48 -6.22 16.49
CA ALA A 41 -3.44 -7.07 15.31
C ALA A 41 -4.65 -6.85 14.39
N SER A 42 -5.63 -6.04 14.82
CA SER A 42 -6.90 -5.88 14.14
C SER A 42 -7.47 -4.47 14.22
N LEU A 43 -8.25 -4.08 13.20
CA LEU A 43 -8.87 -2.76 13.17
C LEU A 43 -9.93 -2.59 14.28
N GLU A 44 -10.55 -3.69 14.66
CA GLU A 44 -11.47 -3.82 15.78
C GLU A 44 -10.79 -3.50 17.13
N GLU A 45 -9.50 -3.79 17.27
CA GLU A 45 -8.72 -3.39 18.44
C GLU A 45 -8.32 -1.91 18.40
N LEU A 46 -8.09 -1.33 17.21
CA LEU A 46 -7.84 0.11 17.08
C LEU A 46 -9.04 0.95 17.52
N THR A 47 -10.26 0.51 17.18
CA THR A 47 -11.48 1.20 17.62
C THR A 47 -11.74 1.12 19.14
N ARG A 48 -11.01 0.28 19.89
CA ARG A 48 -11.12 0.23 21.36
C ARG A 48 -10.25 1.25 22.07
N ILE A 49 -9.21 1.73 21.40
CA ILE A 49 -8.29 2.75 21.93
C ILE A 49 -8.61 4.14 21.42
N SER A 50 -9.65 4.26 20.59
CA SER A 50 -10.12 5.53 20.06
C SER A 50 -10.93 6.34 21.08
N ASP A 51 -10.90 7.64 20.90
CA ASP A 51 -11.65 8.60 21.69
C ASP A 51 -12.15 9.76 20.83
N ALA A 52 -13.07 10.56 21.37
CA ALA A 52 -13.63 11.74 20.72
C ALA A 52 -12.60 12.82 20.32
N GLU A 53 -11.42 12.87 20.95
CA GLU A 53 -10.37 13.83 20.58
C GLU A 53 -9.60 13.38 19.34
N GLU A 54 -9.43 12.07 19.17
CA GLU A 54 -8.72 11.44 18.05
C GLU A 54 -9.55 10.28 17.46
N PRO A 55 -10.74 10.55 16.89
CA PRO A 55 -11.62 9.50 16.39
C PRO A 55 -11.00 8.71 15.23
N VAL A 56 -11.43 7.45 15.09
CA VAL A 56 -11.09 6.60 13.94
C VAL A 56 -12.24 6.55 12.96
N VAL A 57 -11.98 6.89 11.70
CA VAL A 57 -12.93 6.73 10.61
C VAL A 57 -12.55 5.53 9.77
N TRP A 58 -13.48 4.60 9.62
CA TRP A 58 -13.26 3.34 8.92
C TRP A 58 -14.21 3.21 7.74
N PHE A 59 -13.65 3.18 6.52
CA PHE A 59 -14.35 2.80 5.31
C PHE A 59 -14.14 1.31 5.02
N LYS A 60 -15.22 0.53 5.08
CA LYS A 60 -15.20 -0.93 4.95
C LYS A 60 -15.88 -1.35 3.64
N PHE A 61 -15.12 -2.01 2.77
CA PHE A 61 -15.62 -2.60 1.53
C PHE A 61 -15.65 -4.12 1.70
N ASP A 62 -16.85 -4.71 1.69
CA ASP A 62 -16.97 -6.17 1.88
C ASP A 62 -16.89 -6.95 0.57
N LYS A 63 -17.44 -6.39 -0.52
CA LYS A 63 -17.55 -7.08 -1.82
C LYS A 63 -16.92 -6.33 -2.98
N PHE A 64 -16.76 -5.01 -2.86
CA PHE A 64 -16.23 -4.16 -3.93
C PHE A 64 -14.70 -4.24 -3.98
N ASP A 65 -14.14 -4.56 -5.16
CA ASP A 65 -12.70 -4.61 -5.39
C ASP A 65 -12.15 -3.19 -5.67
N LEU A 66 -12.11 -2.36 -4.63
CA LEU A 66 -11.69 -0.95 -4.73
C LEU A 66 -10.31 -0.78 -5.39
N LEU A 67 -9.32 -1.56 -4.94
CA LEU A 67 -7.96 -1.50 -5.49
C LEU A 67 -7.93 -1.94 -6.95
N GLY A 68 -8.74 -2.93 -7.29
CA GLY A 68 -8.85 -3.43 -8.65
C GLY A 68 -9.44 -2.44 -9.63
N GLU A 69 -10.52 -1.77 -9.23
CA GLU A 69 -11.14 -0.71 -10.01
C GLU A 69 -10.21 0.50 -10.12
N LEU A 70 -9.51 0.89 -9.06
CA LEU A 70 -8.50 1.97 -9.10
C LEU A 70 -7.35 1.66 -10.08
N ALA A 71 -6.88 0.41 -10.11
CA ALA A 71 -5.78 0.02 -10.98
C ALA A 71 -6.17 -0.05 -12.47
N GLN A 72 -7.44 -0.34 -12.78
CA GLN A 72 -7.94 -0.48 -14.15
C GLN A 72 -8.59 0.78 -14.70
N SER A 73 -9.03 1.66 -13.81
CA SER A 73 -9.74 2.87 -14.18
C SER A 73 -8.82 3.91 -14.81
N THR A 74 -9.35 4.63 -15.80
CA THR A 74 -8.76 5.85 -16.36
C THR A 74 -9.38 7.12 -15.78
N VAL A 75 -10.31 6.98 -14.84
CA VAL A 75 -11.01 8.09 -14.19
C VAL A 75 -10.07 8.72 -13.17
N GLU A 76 -10.03 10.06 -13.15
CA GLU A 76 -9.26 10.81 -12.16
C GLU A 76 -9.95 10.70 -10.80
N THR A 77 -9.31 10.01 -9.85
CA THR A 77 -9.78 9.82 -8.47
C THR A 77 -8.81 10.52 -7.53
N ARG A 78 -9.10 11.75 -7.14
CA ARG A 78 -8.11 12.60 -6.44
C ARG A 78 -7.98 12.18 -4.99
N PHE A 79 -9.10 11.99 -4.31
CA PHE A 79 -9.12 11.70 -2.89
C PHE A 79 -8.53 10.31 -2.62
N LEU A 80 -9.01 9.29 -3.31
CA LEU A 80 -8.52 7.91 -3.18
C LEU A 80 -7.04 7.82 -3.56
N THR A 81 -6.61 8.47 -4.65
CA THR A 81 -5.19 8.46 -5.03
C THR A 81 -4.32 9.15 -3.98
N ALA A 82 -4.73 10.32 -3.48
CA ALA A 82 -3.98 11.02 -2.42
C ALA A 82 -3.91 10.18 -1.13
N PHE A 83 -5.00 9.51 -0.76
CA PHE A 83 -5.00 8.60 0.37
C PHE A 83 -3.99 7.47 0.19
N PHE A 84 -4.12 6.66 -0.88
CA PHE A 84 -3.30 5.47 -1.08
C PHE A 84 -1.84 5.76 -1.45
N GLU A 85 -1.53 6.87 -2.12
CA GLU A 85 -0.15 7.22 -2.48
C GLU A 85 0.59 8.01 -1.40
N GLU A 86 -0.10 8.87 -0.64
CA GLU A 86 0.55 9.87 0.21
C GLU A 86 0.24 9.69 1.70
N SER A 87 -0.95 9.18 2.04
CA SER A 87 -1.45 9.18 3.43
C SER A 87 -1.30 7.83 4.13
N VAL A 88 -1.24 6.71 3.39
CA VAL A 88 -1.09 5.39 4.00
C VAL A 88 0.24 5.29 4.75
N THR A 89 0.14 5.09 6.07
CA THR A 89 1.28 4.87 6.97
C THR A 89 1.54 3.39 7.20
N ASP A 90 0.48 2.59 7.35
CA ASP A 90 0.55 1.20 7.80
C ASP A 90 -0.47 0.32 7.05
N VAL A 91 -0.18 -0.97 6.99
CA VAL A 91 -1.06 -1.97 6.35
C VAL A 91 -1.24 -3.16 7.29
N LEU A 92 -2.49 -3.47 7.62
CA LEU A 92 -2.87 -4.64 8.40
C LEU A 92 -3.47 -5.70 7.49
N THR A 93 -2.86 -6.87 7.45
CA THR A 93 -3.39 -8.05 6.76
C THR A 93 -4.12 -8.94 7.77
N GLN A 94 -5.44 -9.07 7.63
CA GLN A 94 -6.26 -9.90 8.52
C GLN A 94 -6.57 -11.25 7.83
N ASP A 95 -6.09 -12.34 8.43
CA ASP A 95 -6.57 -13.68 8.10
C ASP A 95 -7.98 -13.85 8.68
N SER A 96 -8.96 -14.16 7.83
CA SER A 96 -10.37 -14.29 8.20
C SER A 96 -10.56 -15.22 9.40
N SER A 97 -10.84 -14.66 10.57
CA SER A 97 -11.75 -15.22 11.59
C SER A 97 -11.74 -14.38 12.86
N SER A 98 -12.22 -13.14 12.77
CA SER A 98 -12.66 -12.45 13.99
C SER A 98 -14.15 -12.20 13.89
N GLU A 99 -14.94 -13.21 14.23
CA GLU A 99 -16.35 -13.05 14.66
C GLU A 99 -16.45 -12.34 16.03
N ALA A 100 -15.43 -11.55 16.40
CA ALA A 100 -15.31 -10.96 17.72
C ALA A 100 -15.40 -9.43 17.66
N ALA A 101 -16.48 -8.88 17.11
CA ALA A 101 -16.70 -7.43 17.10
C ALA A 101 -18.16 -7.00 17.05
N GLU A 102 -19.04 -7.61 17.85
CA GLU A 102 -20.39 -7.05 18.09
C GLU A 102 -20.44 -6.02 19.24
N ASN A 103 -19.30 -5.59 19.79
CA ASN A 103 -19.25 -4.74 20.99
C ASN A 103 -18.45 -3.43 20.84
N VAL A 104 -18.25 -2.95 19.61
CA VAL A 104 -17.63 -1.64 19.41
C VAL A 104 -18.72 -0.57 19.49
N ARG A 105 -18.50 0.49 20.28
CA ARG A 105 -19.34 1.70 20.28
C ARG A 105 -19.06 2.52 19.03
N SER A 106 -19.32 1.94 17.86
CA SER A 106 -19.15 2.61 16.58
C SER A 106 -20.52 2.89 15.99
N GLU A 107 -20.71 4.11 15.51
CA GLU A 107 -21.85 4.41 14.65
C GLU A 107 -21.58 3.79 13.26
N ILE A 108 -22.47 2.90 12.82
CA ILE A 108 -22.33 2.15 11.57
C ILE A 108 -23.25 2.75 10.50
N PHE A 109 -22.67 3.17 9.39
CA PHE A 109 -23.35 3.72 8.22
C PHE A 109 -23.31 2.70 7.09
N GLU A 110 -24.43 2.00 6.88
CA GLU A 110 -24.58 1.12 5.71
C GLU A 110 -24.82 1.96 4.45
N VAL A 111 -23.95 1.81 3.45
CA VAL A 111 -23.99 2.54 2.18
C VAL A 111 -24.21 1.53 1.04
N ALA A 112 -25.47 1.17 0.81
CA ALA A 112 -25.82 0.28 -0.32
C ALA A 112 -25.72 1.01 -1.66
N GLU A 113 -26.19 2.25 -1.75
CA GLU A 113 -26.09 3.11 -2.92
C GLU A 113 -25.48 4.45 -2.49
N ILE A 114 -24.65 5.05 -3.35
CA ILE A 114 -24.03 6.34 -3.06
C ILE A 114 -25.13 7.41 -3.07
N PRO A 115 -25.47 8.02 -1.92
CA PRO A 115 -26.54 8.98 -1.86
C PRO A 115 -26.14 10.24 -2.63
N ALA A 116 -27.12 10.87 -3.28
CA ALA A 116 -26.90 12.14 -3.98
C ALA A 116 -26.56 13.31 -3.03
N SER A 117 -26.81 13.15 -1.73
CA SER A 117 -26.48 14.12 -0.69
C SER A 117 -25.95 13.40 0.56
N VAL A 118 -24.68 13.67 0.90
CA VAL A 118 -24.01 13.14 2.10
C VAL A 118 -24.62 13.73 3.38
N PHE A 119 -25.07 14.98 3.32
CA PHE A 119 -25.56 15.69 4.49
C PHE A 119 -26.81 15.04 5.08
N GLU A 120 -27.71 14.49 4.25
CA GLU A 120 -28.94 13.87 4.74
C GLU A 120 -28.68 12.59 5.54
N SER A 121 -27.62 11.85 5.22
CA SER A 121 -27.28 10.61 5.91
C SER A 121 -26.44 10.82 7.18
N LEU A 122 -25.71 11.94 7.28
CA LEU A 122 -24.76 12.19 8.38
C LEU A 122 -25.24 13.20 9.43
N TYR A 123 -26.07 14.17 9.05
CA TYR A 123 -26.33 15.37 9.87
C TYR A 123 -26.88 15.08 11.28
N ASP A 124 -27.76 14.09 11.41
CA ASP A 124 -28.37 13.74 12.70
C ASP A 124 -27.66 12.59 13.44
N ARG A 125 -26.64 11.99 12.82
CA ARG A 125 -26.02 10.75 13.30
C ARG A 125 -24.59 10.96 13.79
N VAL A 126 -23.84 11.85 13.16
CA VAL A 126 -22.47 12.17 13.57
C VAL A 126 -22.48 13.20 14.69
N HIS A 127 -21.87 12.86 15.81
CA HIS A 127 -21.74 13.73 16.97
C HIS A 127 -20.26 14.03 17.24
N PRO A 128 -19.94 15.23 17.78
CA PRO A 128 -18.56 15.59 18.13
C PRO A 128 -17.89 14.68 19.17
N ASN A 129 -18.67 13.85 19.87
CA ASN A 129 -18.19 12.92 20.90
C ASN A 129 -18.11 11.48 20.41
N ASP A 130 -18.23 11.24 19.10
CA ASP A 130 -18.13 9.90 18.55
C ASP A 130 -16.67 9.45 18.50
N ASP A 131 -16.38 8.31 19.13
CA ASP A 131 -15.01 7.77 19.23
C ASP A 131 -14.59 7.02 17.95
N ALA A 132 -15.56 6.46 17.21
CA ALA A 132 -15.32 5.69 15.99
C ALA A 132 -16.53 5.72 15.04
N LEU A 133 -16.26 5.92 13.76
CA LEU A 133 -17.27 5.94 12.69
C LEU A 133 -16.94 4.87 11.67
N VAL A 134 -17.92 4.03 11.32
CA VAL A 134 -17.73 2.95 10.35
C VAL A 134 -18.70 3.11 9.18
N PHE A 135 -18.18 3.19 7.96
CA PHE A 135 -18.94 3.26 6.73
C PHE A 135 -18.83 1.92 6.00
N GLU A 136 -19.92 1.17 5.95
CA GLU A 136 -19.96 -0.17 5.34
C GLU A 136 -20.55 -0.12 3.93
N PHE A 137 -19.71 -0.37 2.94
CA PHE A 137 -20.09 -0.50 1.53
C PHE A 137 -20.41 -1.96 1.22
N THR A 138 -21.70 -2.26 1.11
CA THR A 138 -22.25 -3.62 1.05
C THR A 138 -22.39 -4.19 -0.35
N GLU A 139 -22.42 -3.32 -1.38
CA GLU A 139 -22.61 -3.71 -2.77
C GLU A 139 -21.28 -4.07 -3.45
N PRO A 140 -21.31 -4.96 -4.46
CA PRO A 140 -20.11 -5.39 -5.17
C PRO A 140 -19.65 -4.43 -6.27
N ASN A 141 -20.43 -3.38 -6.57
CA ASN A 141 -20.16 -2.48 -7.69
C ASN A 141 -20.61 -1.06 -7.34
N TYR A 142 -19.66 -0.12 -7.39
CA TYR A 142 -19.89 1.30 -7.23
C TYR A 142 -19.25 2.05 -8.39
N ASP A 143 -19.86 3.16 -8.81
CA ASP A 143 -19.20 4.08 -9.72
C ASP A 143 -18.04 4.73 -8.99
N LEU A 144 -16.82 4.52 -9.50
CA LEU A 144 -15.60 4.97 -8.84
C LEU A 144 -15.48 6.50 -8.76
N ALA A 145 -16.03 7.23 -9.75
CA ALA A 145 -15.99 8.69 -9.75
C ALA A 145 -16.90 9.25 -8.67
N LEU A 146 -18.12 8.71 -8.58
CA LEU A 146 -19.08 9.08 -7.54
C LEU A 146 -18.60 8.65 -6.16
N LEU A 147 -17.89 7.52 -6.05
CA LEU A 147 -17.33 7.05 -4.79
C LEU A 147 -16.22 7.98 -4.29
N ASP A 148 -15.32 8.42 -5.17
CA ASP A 148 -14.24 9.37 -4.83
C ASP A 148 -14.82 10.70 -4.33
N GLU A 149 -15.79 11.27 -5.06
CA GLU A 149 -16.47 12.52 -4.68
C GLU A 149 -17.24 12.36 -3.35
N TYR A 150 -17.91 11.23 -3.17
CA TYR A 150 -18.62 10.92 -1.93
C TYR A 150 -17.67 10.87 -0.73
N LEU A 151 -16.56 10.12 -0.85
CA LEU A 151 -15.59 9.98 0.23
C LEU A 151 -14.91 11.30 0.58
N GLU A 152 -14.58 12.12 -0.42
CA GLU A 152 -14.05 13.47 -0.22
C GLU A 152 -15.06 14.35 0.54
N THR A 153 -16.33 14.30 0.14
CA THR A 153 -17.39 15.06 0.80
C THR A 153 -17.61 14.62 2.25
N VAL A 154 -17.60 13.30 2.50
CA VAL A 154 -17.66 12.74 3.86
C VAL A 154 -16.47 13.23 4.68
N TYR A 155 -15.25 13.15 4.14
CA TYR A 155 -14.05 13.60 4.82
C TYR A 155 -14.14 15.07 5.24
N ILE A 156 -14.52 15.97 4.32
CA ILE A 156 -14.68 17.40 4.59
C ILE A 156 -15.73 17.62 5.70
N TYR A 157 -16.86 16.93 5.63
CA TYR A 157 -17.91 17.06 6.65
C TYR A 157 -17.43 16.61 8.04
N LEU A 158 -16.69 15.50 8.11
CA LEU A 158 -16.13 14.99 9.35
C LEU A 158 -15.05 15.92 9.91
N GLU A 159 -14.23 16.53 9.05
CA GLU A 159 -13.19 17.51 9.44
C GLU A 159 -13.82 18.74 10.10
N GLU A 160 -14.99 19.17 9.62
CA GLU A 160 -15.72 20.29 10.21
C GLU A 160 -16.44 19.93 11.52
N THR A 161 -16.74 18.65 11.75
CA THR A 161 -17.60 18.20 12.86
C THR A 161 -16.81 17.63 14.04
N LEU A 162 -15.69 16.95 13.77
CA LEU A 162 -14.87 16.24 14.76
C LEU A 162 -13.55 16.98 15.04
N ALA A 163 -12.89 16.67 16.15
CA ALA A 163 -11.70 17.38 16.58
C ALA A 163 -10.44 17.03 15.75
N ASN A 164 -10.25 15.75 15.39
CA ASN A 164 -9.08 15.28 14.64
C ASN A 164 -9.38 13.99 13.85
N ILE A 165 -9.64 14.11 12.55
CA ILE A 165 -10.08 12.98 11.71
C ILE A 165 -8.95 12.32 10.91
N ASP A 166 -7.70 12.67 11.20
CA ASP A 166 -6.54 12.19 10.41
C ASP A 166 -6.29 10.68 10.54
N ASN A 167 -7.04 10.00 11.42
CA ASN A 167 -6.96 8.56 11.64
C ASN A 167 -8.01 7.86 10.76
N LEU A 168 -7.60 7.53 9.53
CA LEU A 168 -8.45 6.92 8.52
C LEU A 168 -8.04 5.47 8.27
N ALA A 169 -9.02 4.60 8.05
CA ALA A 169 -8.80 3.19 7.70
C ALA A 169 -9.67 2.77 6.51
N PHE A 170 -9.06 2.14 5.51
CA PHE A 170 -9.74 1.52 4.37
C PHE A 170 -9.57 0.00 4.43
N GLN A 171 -10.64 -0.73 4.73
CA GLN A 171 -10.65 -2.20 4.65
C GLN A 171 -11.21 -2.64 3.31
N VAL A 172 -10.44 -3.44 2.58
CA VAL A 172 -10.81 -3.97 1.25
C VAL A 172 -10.71 -5.50 1.23
N PRO A 173 -11.53 -6.18 0.41
CA PRO A 173 -11.46 -7.63 0.29
C PRO A 173 -10.21 -8.03 -0.49
N THR A 174 -9.54 -9.09 -0.05
CA THR A 174 -8.39 -9.67 -0.77
C THR A 174 -8.91 -10.60 -1.88
N SER A 175 -9.57 -10.06 -2.89
CA SER A 175 -10.06 -10.86 -4.01
C SER A 175 -8.93 -11.20 -4.98
N GLY A 176 -8.58 -12.49 -5.06
CA GLY A 176 -7.42 -13.08 -5.76
C GLY A 176 -7.40 -13.03 -7.29
N LYS A 177 -7.74 -11.91 -7.91
CA LYS A 177 -7.32 -11.65 -9.30
C LYS A 177 -5.93 -11.05 -9.26
N SER A 178 -4.93 -11.93 -9.33
CA SER A 178 -3.53 -11.59 -9.59
C SER A 178 -3.47 -10.55 -10.70
N TYR A 179 -3.13 -9.30 -10.36
CA TYR A 179 -2.85 -8.20 -11.28
C TYR A 179 -1.53 -8.44 -12.00
N ALA A 180 -1.50 -9.49 -12.81
CA ALA A 180 -0.45 -9.79 -13.77
C ALA A 180 -1.13 -9.84 -15.14
N ARG A 181 -1.17 -8.69 -15.83
CA ARG A 181 -1.13 -8.53 -17.30
C ARG A 181 -1.90 -7.29 -17.75
N ALA A 182 -1.19 -6.17 -17.83
CA ALA A 182 -1.41 -5.18 -18.86
C ALA A 182 -0.05 -4.57 -19.24
N HIS A 183 0.79 -5.39 -19.88
CA HIS A 183 1.86 -5.03 -20.84
C HIS A 183 2.89 -6.16 -20.97
N SER A 184 2.50 -7.29 -21.57
CA SER A 184 3.41 -8.12 -22.38
C SER A 184 2.61 -9.20 -23.11
N ASN A 185 2.38 -8.98 -24.40
CA ASN A 185 2.09 -10.07 -25.32
C ASN A 185 3.36 -10.92 -25.46
N VAL A 186 3.43 -12.03 -24.75
CA VAL A 186 4.26 -13.17 -25.15
C VAL A 186 3.44 -14.43 -24.90
N GLU A 187 2.87 -14.92 -25.99
CA GLU A 187 2.36 -16.27 -26.17
C GLU A 187 3.54 -17.26 -26.07
N VAL A 188 3.53 -18.13 -25.05
CA VAL A 188 4.19 -19.44 -25.12
C VAL A 188 3.33 -20.46 -24.35
N THR A 189 3.07 -21.55 -25.06
CA THR A 189 2.23 -22.72 -24.79
C THR A 189 2.67 -23.57 -23.58
N ASP A 190 1.66 -24.14 -22.91
CA ASP A 190 1.63 -25.22 -21.88
C ASP A 190 2.47 -26.48 -22.26
N PRO A 191 2.87 -27.41 -21.35
CA PRO A 191 1.88 -28.26 -20.63
C PRO A 191 2.26 -28.86 -19.24
N GLU A 192 1.20 -29.19 -18.47
CA GLU A 192 1.04 -30.36 -17.58
C GLU A 192 2.05 -30.67 -16.44
N LYS A 193 1.63 -30.47 -15.17
CA LYS A 193 1.69 -31.53 -14.14
C LYS A 193 0.77 -31.28 -12.93
N LYS A 194 0.02 -32.31 -12.57
CA LYS A 194 -0.97 -32.42 -11.48
C LYS A 194 -0.32 -33.01 -10.19
N PRO A 195 -1.04 -33.21 -9.06
CA PRO A 195 -0.80 -32.63 -7.73
C PRO A 195 -0.17 -33.60 -6.69
N GLY A 196 0.23 -33.07 -5.52
CA GLY A 196 0.58 -33.84 -4.30
C GLY A 196 1.34 -32.95 -3.31
N SER A 197 0.79 -32.58 -2.15
CA SER A 197 0.63 -33.35 -0.90
C SER A 197 1.78 -33.11 0.10
N SER A 198 1.39 -32.52 1.23
CA SER A 198 1.92 -32.67 2.61
C SER A 198 3.36 -32.29 2.93
N THR A 199 3.45 -31.43 3.97
CA THR A 199 4.45 -31.40 5.06
C THR A 199 5.90 -31.21 4.67
N ASP A 200 6.45 -30.03 4.99
CA ASP A 200 7.69 -29.88 5.78
C ASP A 200 7.93 -28.41 6.11
N GLY A 201 7.24 -27.94 7.16
CA GLY A 201 7.52 -26.66 7.80
C GLY A 201 8.72 -26.79 8.74
N VAL A 202 9.94 -26.95 8.20
CA VAL A 202 11.22 -26.66 8.91
C VAL A 202 12.32 -26.37 7.86
N GLN A 203 12.16 -25.34 7.06
CA GLN A 203 13.23 -24.73 6.26
C GLN A 203 13.03 -23.21 6.43
N SER A 204 13.58 -22.53 7.44
CA SER A 204 15.00 -22.29 7.54
C SER A 204 15.28 -21.45 8.81
N ALA A 205 15.63 -22.08 9.93
CA ALA A 205 16.04 -21.33 11.14
C ALA A 205 17.33 -20.50 10.96
N LEU A 206 18.06 -20.71 9.86
CA LEU A 206 19.30 -20.00 9.50
C LEU A 206 19.09 -18.86 8.50
N TRP A 207 17.90 -18.76 7.90
CA TRP A 207 17.56 -17.73 6.91
C TRP A 207 16.42 -16.90 7.47
N THR A 208 16.73 -16.06 8.45
CA THR A 208 15.77 -15.08 8.95
C THR A 208 15.54 -14.01 7.88
N GLU A 209 14.32 -13.50 7.82
CA GLU A 209 13.88 -12.48 6.87
C GLU A 209 14.82 -11.24 6.88
N GLY A 210 15.30 -10.85 8.06
CA GLY A 210 16.28 -9.76 8.22
C GLY A 210 17.68 -10.07 7.66
N LEU A 211 18.11 -11.34 7.65
CA LEU A 211 19.38 -11.73 7.03
C LEU A 211 19.28 -11.67 5.51
N ILE A 212 18.14 -12.10 4.96
CA ILE A 212 17.90 -12.08 3.51
C ILE A 212 17.83 -10.64 3.00
N SER A 213 17.13 -9.74 3.69
CA SER A 213 17.06 -8.33 3.29
C SER A 213 18.44 -7.66 3.34
N CYS A 214 19.22 -7.92 4.39
CA CYS A 214 20.59 -7.44 4.51
C CYS A 214 21.49 -8.00 3.38
N LEU A 215 21.37 -9.28 3.05
CA LEU A 215 22.16 -9.93 2.00
C LEU A 215 21.86 -9.37 0.61
N ILE A 216 20.59 -9.07 0.31
CA ILE A 216 20.18 -8.48 -0.97
C ILE A 216 20.76 -7.07 -1.12
N VAL A 217 20.65 -6.24 -0.08
CA VAL A 217 21.21 -4.88 -0.09
C VAL A 217 22.73 -4.91 -0.22
N ALA A 218 23.41 -5.78 0.53
CA ALA A 218 24.86 -5.95 0.44
C ALA A 218 25.29 -6.42 -0.95
N GLY A 219 24.55 -7.35 -1.56
CA GLY A 219 24.80 -7.83 -2.93
C GLY A 219 24.66 -6.73 -3.97
N LEU A 220 23.63 -5.89 -3.86
CA LEU A 220 23.41 -4.77 -4.77
C LEU A 220 24.52 -3.71 -4.65
N LEU A 221 24.93 -3.38 -3.42
CA LEU A 221 26.05 -2.46 -3.20
C LEU A 221 27.36 -3.02 -3.76
N LEU A 222 27.61 -4.32 -3.58
CA LEU A 222 28.79 -5.00 -4.12
C LEU A 222 28.78 -4.99 -5.65
N TRP A 223 27.62 -5.19 -6.28
CA TRP A 223 27.47 -5.11 -7.73
C TRP A 223 27.84 -3.72 -8.28
N ILE A 224 27.31 -2.66 -7.65
CA ILE A 224 27.65 -1.28 -8.02
C ILE A 224 29.15 -1.02 -7.85
N LEU A 225 29.74 -1.53 -6.76
CA LEU A 225 31.18 -1.40 -6.51
C LEU A 225 32.01 -2.10 -7.59
N VAL A 226 31.63 -3.30 -8.03
CA VAL A 226 32.34 -4.03 -9.10
C VAL A 226 32.32 -3.26 -10.41
N ILE A 227 31.16 -2.68 -10.76
CA ILE A 227 31.05 -1.82 -11.94
C ILE A 227 31.99 -0.62 -11.78
N ALA A 228 31.93 0.09 -10.65
CA ALA A 228 32.78 1.25 -10.40
C ALA A 228 34.28 0.95 -10.49
N ILE A 229 34.73 -0.18 -9.93
CA ILE A 229 36.13 -0.64 -10.05
C ILE A 229 36.47 -0.91 -11.52
N SER A 230 35.58 -1.55 -12.28
CA SER A 230 35.79 -1.81 -13.71
C SER A 230 36.01 -0.52 -14.50
N TRP A 231 35.23 0.53 -14.19
CA TRP A 231 35.41 1.86 -14.78
C TRP A 231 36.77 2.48 -14.42
N ILE A 232 37.19 2.40 -13.15
CA ILE A 232 38.48 2.93 -12.72
C ILE A 232 39.63 2.18 -13.39
N THR A 233 39.53 0.85 -13.50
CA THR A 233 40.58 0.04 -14.15
C THR A 233 40.67 0.26 -15.65
N SER A 234 39.64 0.81 -16.30
CA SER A 234 39.69 1.15 -17.73
C SER A 234 40.29 2.54 -17.99
N LEU A 235 40.72 3.26 -16.95
CA LEU A 235 41.39 4.55 -17.11
C LEU A 235 42.86 4.33 -17.49
N ASP A 236 43.12 4.36 -18.79
CA ASP A 236 44.48 4.47 -19.31
C ASP A 236 44.94 5.93 -19.32
N ILE A 237 46.14 6.16 -18.79
CA ILE A 237 46.79 7.46 -18.85
C ILE A 237 47.46 7.60 -20.22
N SER A 238 47.02 8.57 -21.02
CA SER A 238 47.60 8.85 -22.35
C SER A 238 48.96 9.53 -22.24
N TYR A 239 50.01 8.76 -21.94
CA TYR A 239 51.40 9.24 -21.85
C TYR A 239 51.93 9.83 -23.18
N GLY A 240 51.39 9.40 -24.32
CA GLY A 240 51.81 9.90 -25.65
C GLY A 240 51.48 11.38 -25.93
N ALA A 241 50.62 12.01 -25.12
CA ALA A 241 50.34 13.45 -25.23
C ALA A 241 51.28 14.31 -24.36
N LEU A 242 51.97 13.70 -23.40
CA LEU A 242 52.93 14.37 -22.51
C LEU A 242 54.38 14.26 -23.03
N GLU A 243 54.64 13.33 -23.93
CA GLU A 243 55.93 13.21 -24.61
C GLU A 243 56.02 14.15 -25.81
N LYS A 244 57.08 14.94 -25.88
CA LYS A 244 57.33 15.84 -27.02
C LYS A 244 57.68 14.99 -28.25
N PRO A 245 56.89 15.01 -29.34
CA PRO A 245 57.22 14.23 -30.53
C PRO A 245 58.46 14.83 -31.20
N ALA A 246 59.59 14.12 -31.11
CA ALA A 246 60.78 14.45 -31.88
C ALA A 246 60.60 13.87 -33.30
N ASN A 247 59.83 14.58 -34.14
CA ASN A 247 59.76 14.25 -35.57
C ASN A 247 60.82 15.08 -36.32
N PRO A 248 61.95 14.46 -36.75
CA PRO A 248 63.02 15.18 -37.44
C PRO A 248 62.66 15.62 -38.86
N LEU A 249 61.58 15.10 -39.46
CA LEU A 249 61.17 15.42 -40.84
C LEU A 249 60.20 16.61 -40.95
N LYS A 250 59.67 17.12 -39.82
CA LYS A 250 58.74 18.27 -39.81
C LYS A 250 59.43 19.62 -39.56
N LYS A 251 60.77 19.65 -39.53
CA LYS A 251 61.55 20.89 -39.38
C LYS A 251 62.42 21.15 -40.61
N THR A 252 61.77 21.56 -41.69
CA THR A 252 62.43 22.27 -42.79
C THR A 252 61.41 23.21 -43.42
N ASN A 253 61.73 24.51 -43.38
CA ASN A 253 61.14 25.56 -44.22
C ASN A 253 61.43 25.29 -45.69
#